data_AF-A0A0C3CPI9-F1
#
_entry.id   AF-A0A0C3CPI9-F1
#
_cell.length_a   1.000
_cell.length_b   1.000
_cell.length_c   1.000
_cell.angle_alpha   90.00
_cell.angle_beta   90.00
_cell.angle_gamma   90.00
#
_symmetry.space_group_name_H-M   'P 1'
#
loop_
_entity.id
_entity.type
_entity.pdbx_description
1 polymer ?
#
loop_
_entity_poly.entity_id
_entity_poly.type
_entity_poly.pdbx_seq_one_letter_code
_entity_poly.pdbx_strand_id
1 'polypeptide(L)'
;CASFCAEWNAHPISGEGHDQSPHDMRLLGQLEHGIYLQNEVTLHPDVTSYYHGLQQHMDQSNSGDTISDDDEWEDIADNSEMTTGHSDLPSIIADDQASQFANDGAAVPMEISPFSTSNWEEVFKLALQQVQEIGHVPYGFGIQEEE
;
A
#
# COMPACT_ATOMS: atom_id res chain seq x y z
N CYS A 1 2.11 -18.16 21.55
CA CYS A 1 2.29 -16.95 20.71
C CYS A 1 0.98 -16.59 20.02
N ALA A 2 0.45 -17.44 19.13
CA ALA A 2 -0.80 -17.15 18.38
C ALA A 2 -2.01 -16.75 19.26
N SER A 3 -2.22 -17.42 20.40
CA SER A 3 -3.31 -17.09 21.34
C SER A 3 -3.17 -15.70 21.95
N PHE A 4 -1.94 -15.33 22.35
CA PHE A 4 -1.63 -14.01 22.87
C PHE A 4 -1.83 -12.93 21.80
N CYS A 5 -1.37 -13.17 20.56
CA CYS A 5 -1.59 -12.23 19.47
C CYS A 5 -3.09 -12.01 19.18
N ALA A 6 -3.89 -13.07 19.21
CA ALA A 6 -5.33 -12.97 18.99
C ALA A 6 -6.03 -12.17 20.11
N GLU A 7 -5.66 -12.43 21.37
CA GLU A 7 -6.19 -11.70 22.53
C GLU A 7 -5.76 -10.23 22.53
N TRP A 8 -4.48 -9.97 22.28
CA TRP A 8 -3.92 -8.63 22.21
C TRP A 8 -4.55 -7.79 21.08
N ASN A 9 -4.70 -8.36 19.89
CA ASN A 9 -5.26 -7.65 18.75
C ASN A 9 -6.77 -7.38 18.87
N ALA A 10 -7.46 -8.07 19.78
CA ALA A 10 -8.87 -7.84 20.12
C ALA A 10 -9.04 -6.91 21.34
N HIS A 11 -7.95 -6.56 22.03
CA HIS A 11 -8.03 -5.71 23.22
C HIS A 11 -8.10 -4.23 22.80
N PRO A 12 -9.10 -3.46 23.28
CA PRO A 12 -9.18 -2.02 23.04
C PRO A 12 -7.96 -1.28 23.59
N ILE A 13 -7.44 -0.33 22.81
CA ILE A 13 -6.37 0.57 23.25
C ILE A 13 -7.01 1.89 23.66
N SER A 14 -6.97 2.19 24.95
CA SER A 14 -7.49 3.44 25.50
C SER A 14 -6.56 4.63 25.19
N GLY A 15 -7.10 5.84 25.25
CA GLY A 15 -6.37 7.07 24.96
C GLY A 15 -6.39 7.40 23.46
N GLU A 16 -5.23 7.52 22.84
CA GLU A 16 -5.07 7.85 21.41
C GLU A 16 -5.70 6.81 20.47
N GLY A 17 -5.86 5.57 20.93
CA GLY A 17 -6.54 4.51 20.18
C GLY A 17 -8.07 4.58 20.20
N HIS A 18 -8.66 5.60 20.84
CA HIS A 18 -10.12 5.83 20.87
C HIS A 18 -10.95 4.62 21.31
N ASP A 19 -10.42 3.80 22.22
CA ASP A 19 -11.03 2.54 22.70
C ASP A 19 -11.29 1.53 21.56
N GLN A 20 -10.49 1.58 20.50
CA GLN A 20 -10.52 0.63 19.38
C GLN A 20 -9.42 -0.41 19.57
N SER A 21 -9.73 -1.66 19.18
CA SER A 21 -8.72 -2.70 19.14
C SER A 21 -7.84 -2.56 17.88
N PRO A 22 -6.62 -3.13 17.87
CA PRO A 22 -5.82 -3.22 16.64
C PRO A 22 -6.56 -3.82 15.44
N HIS A 23 -7.46 -4.79 15.67
CA HIS A 23 -8.31 -5.31 14.61
C HIS A 23 -9.30 -4.28 14.07
N ASP A 24 -9.92 -3.49 14.96
CA ASP A 24 -10.86 -2.43 14.56
C ASP A 24 -10.14 -1.34 13.76
N MET A 25 -8.98 -0.89 14.24
CA MET A 25 -8.17 0.11 13.53
C MET A 25 -7.73 -0.40 12.15
N ARG A 26 -7.33 -1.67 12.04
CA ARG A 26 -6.98 -2.29 10.76
C ARG A 26 -8.18 -2.34 9.82
N LEU A 27 -9.35 -2.74 10.32
CA LEU A 27 -10.58 -2.80 9.52
C LEU A 27 -10.99 -1.42 9.02
N LEU A 28 -10.94 -0.40 9.89
CA LEU A 28 -11.24 0.98 9.52
C LEU A 28 -10.26 1.51 8.49
N GLY A 29 -8.97 1.28 8.68
CA GLY A 29 -7.94 1.64 7.69
C GLY A 29 -8.18 0.97 6.34
N GLN A 30 -8.61 -0.30 6.31
CA GLN A 30 -8.95 -1.00 5.06
C GLN A 30 -10.20 -0.43 4.38
N LEU A 31 -11.21 0.00 5.15
CA LEU A 31 -12.42 0.62 4.62
C LEU A 31 -12.16 2.03 4.10
N GLU A 32 -11.27 2.78 4.74
CA GLU A 32 -10.96 4.16 4.40
C GLU A 32 -9.92 4.28 3.27
N HIS A 33 -8.86 3.46 3.32
CA HIS A 33 -7.72 3.55 2.42
C HIS A 33 -7.58 2.36 1.45
N GLY A 34 -8.47 1.36 1.57
CA GLY A 34 -8.40 0.13 0.80
C GLY A 34 -7.43 -0.89 1.39
N ILE A 35 -7.38 -2.06 0.78
CA ILE A 35 -6.44 -3.12 1.16
C ILE A 35 -5.15 -2.88 0.37
N TYR A 36 -4.06 -2.58 1.09
CA TYR A 36 -2.72 -2.64 0.51
C TYR A 36 -2.41 -4.10 0.20
N LEU A 37 -2.67 -4.50 -1.04
CA LEU A 37 -2.12 -5.75 -1.56
C LEU A 37 -0.62 -5.64 -1.43
N GLN A 38 0.00 -6.69 -0.89
CA GLN A 38 1.44 -6.84 -0.81
C GLN A 38 1.98 -7.14 -2.22
N ASN A 39 1.63 -6.29 -3.18
CA ASN A 39 2.41 -6.15 -4.39
C ASN A 39 3.75 -5.65 -3.89
N GLU A 40 4.80 -6.46 -4.03
CA GLU A 40 6.16 -5.96 -3.90
C GLU A 40 6.30 -4.80 -4.88
N VAL A 41 6.06 -3.58 -4.39
CA VAL A 41 6.47 -2.37 -5.07
C VAL A 41 7.98 -2.45 -5.01
N THR A 42 8.56 -3.01 -6.06
CA THR A 42 10.00 -3.12 -6.27
C THR A 42 10.51 -1.73 -6.59
N LEU A 43 10.52 -0.86 -5.57
CA LEU A 43 11.22 0.40 -5.63
C LEU A 43 12.70 0.06 -5.77
N HIS A 44 13.29 0.53 -6.87
CA HIS A 44 14.72 0.39 -7.06
C HIS A 44 15.45 1.06 -5.87
N PRO A 45 16.44 0.41 -5.25
CA PRO A 45 17.13 0.96 -4.07
C PRO A 45 17.74 2.34 -4.32
N ASP A 46 18.04 2.68 -5.57
CA ASP A 46 18.53 4.02 -5.92
C ASP A 46 17.46 5.09 -5.71
N VAL A 47 16.18 4.80 -5.99
CA VAL A 47 15.07 5.72 -5.78
C VAL A 47 14.87 5.99 -4.29
N THR A 48 14.92 4.95 -3.46
CA THR A 48 14.85 5.13 -2.00
C THR A 48 16.07 5.89 -1.49
N SER A 49 17.28 5.59 -1.97
CA SER A 49 18.49 6.31 -1.59
C SER A 49 18.50 7.78 -2.01
N TYR A 50 17.90 8.12 -3.15
CA TYR A 50 17.86 9.49 -3.67
C TYR A 50 16.97 10.37 -2.79
N TYR A 51 15.76 9.91 -2.47
CA TYR A 51 14.82 10.65 -1.64
C TYR A 51 15.15 10.61 -0.14
N HIS A 52 15.70 9.50 0.38
CA HIS A 52 16.16 9.44 1.77
C HIS A 52 17.56 10.05 1.99
N GLY A 53 18.46 10.02 1.00
CA GLY A 53 19.82 10.56 1.10
C GLY A 53 19.88 12.09 1.07
N LEU A 54 18.88 12.73 0.47
CA LEU A 54 18.65 14.18 0.58
C LEU A 54 18.39 14.62 2.03
N GLN A 55 17.94 13.73 2.91
CA GLN A 55 17.74 14.00 4.33
C GLN A 55 19.08 14.08 5.10
N GLN A 56 20.17 13.48 4.60
CA GLN A 56 21.43 13.35 5.35
C GLN A 56 22.57 14.28 4.91
N HIS A 57 22.43 14.98 3.78
CA HIS A 57 23.56 15.68 3.15
C HIS A 57 23.56 17.22 3.28
N MET A 58 22.71 17.80 4.12
CA MET A 58 22.77 19.25 4.41
C MET A 58 23.53 19.58 5.72
N ASP A 59 23.81 18.60 6.59
CA ASP A 59 24.50 18.83 7.87
C ASP A 59 26.00 18.47 7.85
N GLN A 60 26.72 18.88 6.80
CA GLN A 60 28.18 18.93 6.86
C GLN A 60 28.68 20.33 6.53
N SER A 61 28.67 21.21 7.54
CA SER A 61 29.60 22.33 7.66
C SER A 61 29.53 22.96 9.07
N ASN A 62 30.15 22.34 10.08
CA ASN A 62 31.16 23.02 10.92
C ASN A 62 31.66 22.17 12.09
N SER A 63 32.96 21.84 11.99
CA SER A 63 33.97 22.15 13.00
C SER A 63 33.75 21.67 14.44
N GLY A 64 34.37 20.54 14.75
CA GLY A 64 35.19 20.40 15.96
C GLY A 64 34.60 19.60 17.12
N ASP A 65 35.38 18.60 17.53
CA ASP A 65 35.73 18.27 18.92
C ASP A 65 35.37 16.84 19.40
N THR A 66 36.46 16.12 19.67
CA THR A 66 36.77 15.02 20.59
C THR A 66 35.70 14.02 21.10
N ILE A 67 35.96 12.74 20.77
CA ILE A 67 35.80 11.48 21.53
C ILE A 67 35.10 11.56 22.91
N SER A 68 33.99 10.81 23.07
CA SER A 68 33.73 10.00 24.28
C SER A 68 32.66 8.94 23.97
N ASP A 69 32.97 7.68 24.29
CA ASP A 69 31.99 6.59 24.39
C ASP A 69 30.99 6.92 25.51
N ASP A 70 29.69 6.94 25.21
CA ASP A 70 28.64 6.63 26.18
C ASP A 70 27.39 6.17 25.42
N ASP A 71 27.00 4.91 25.66
CA ASP A 71 25.76 4.30 25.19
C ASP A 71 24.59 4.88 26.02
N GLU A 72 24.28 6.15 25.82
CA GLU A 72 23.11 6.80 26.40
C GLU A 72 22.11 7.04 25.27
N TRP A 73 20.93 6.42 25.39
CA TRP A 73 19.81 6.62 24.48
C TRP A 73 19.61 8.12 24.27
N GLU A 74 19.93 8.63 23.08
CA GLU A 74 19.66 10.02 22.74
C GLU A 74 18.14 10.21 22.84
N ASP A 75 17.74 10.90 23.92
CA ASP A 75 16.43 11.51 24.05
C ASP A 75 16.16 12.22 22.72
N ILE A 76 15.14 11.73 22.00
CA ILE A 76 14.64 12.36 20.79
C ILE A 76 14.16 13.74 21.24
N ALA A 77 15.05 14.72 21.14
CA ALA A 77 14.73 16.11 21.33
C ALA A 77 13.53 16.39 20.43
N ASP A 78 12.46 16.86 21.06
CA ASP A 78 11.24 17.35 20.43
C ASP A 78 11.61 18.50 19.48
N ASN A 79 12.06 18.15 18.28
CA ASN A 79 12.46 19.08 17.23
C ASN A 79 11.21 19.48 16.45
N SER A 80 10.19 19.95 17.17
CA SER A 80 8.94 20.52 16.66
C SER A 80 9.16 21.91 16.03
N GLU A 81 10.41 22.38 15.95
CA GLU A 81 10.77 23.71 15.41
C GLU A 81 11.84 23.66 14.30
N MET A 82 11.86 22.60 13.47
CA MET A 82 12.66 22.62 12.23
C MET A 82 12.09 21.79 11.07
N THR A 83 10.76 21.69 10.94
CA THR A 83 10.11 20.94 9.84
C THR A 83 9.68 21.83 8.66
N THR A 84 10.07 23.10 8.62
CA THR A 84 9.65 24.06 7.58
C THR A 84 10.33 23.88 6.22
N GLY A 85 11.28 22.95 6.08
CA GLY A 85 11.99 22.66 4.82
C GLY A 85 11.44 21.48 4.00
N HIS A 86 10.53 20.68 4.56
CA HIS A 86 10.11 19.40 3.95
C HIS A 86 8.63 19.36 3.52
N SER A 87 7.90 20.46 3.64
CA SER A 87 6.49 20.54 3.24
C SER A 87 6.25 20.26 1.74
N ASP A 88 7.30 20.30 0.91
CA ASP A 88 7.21 20.13 -0.53
C ASP A 88 7.78 18.79 -1.05
N LEU A 89 8.33 17.95 -0.17
CA LEU A 89 8.86 16.64 -0.57
C LEU A 89 7.77 15.72 -1.18
N PRO A 90 6.54 15.65 -0.63
CA PRO A 90 5.44 14.94 -1.27
C PRO A 90 5.11 15.51 -2.66
N SER A 91 5.16 16.83 -2.84
CA SER A 91 4.92 17.49 -4.13
C SER A 91 5.98 17.13 -5.16
N ILE A 92 7.26 17.15 -4.77
CA ILE A 92 8.39 16.81 -5.65
C ILE A 92 8.32 15.35 -6.10
N ILE A 93 8.01 14.43 -5.18
CA ILE A 93 7.84 13.01 -5.51
C ILE A 93 6.64 12.83 -6.45
N ALA A 94 5.53 13.53 -6.19
CA ALA A 94 4.35 13.47 -7.05
C ALA A 94 4.65 13.97 -8.46
N ASP A 95 5.38 15.08 -8.61
CA ASP A 95 5.75 15.65 -9.91
C ASP A 95 6.74 14.76 -10.68
N ASP A 96 7.75 14.20 -10.01
CA ASP A 96 8.75 13.30 -10.62
C ASP A 96 8.11 11.98 -11.09
N GLN A 97 7.18 11.44 -10.29
CA GLN A 97 6.48 10.19 -10.58
C GLN A 97 5.22 10.39 -11.44
N ALA A 98 4.75 11.62 -11.66
CA ALA A 98 3.49 11.89 -12.39
C ALA A 98 3.47 11.20 -13.77
N SER A 99 4.62 11.19 -14.46
CA SER A 99 4.77 10.52 -15.77
C SER A 99 4.64 9.00 -15.71
N GLN A 100 4.96 8.36 -14.57
CA GLN A 100 4.85 6.92 -14.36
C GLN A 100 3.41 6.48 -14.06
N PHE A 101 2.60 7.38 -13.49
CA PHE A 101 1.19 7.15 -13.23
C PHE A 101 0.28 7.59 -14.37
N ALA A 102 0.77 8.43 -15.28
CA ALA A 102 0.12 8.82 -16.53
C ALA A 102 0.23 7.73 -17.60
N ASN A 103 -0.08 6.49 -17.26
CA ASN A 103 -0.34 5.49 -18.30
C ASN A 103 -1.63 5.89 -19.01
N ASP A 104 -1.60 5.99 -20.34
CA ASP A 104 -2.83 6.07 -21.13
C ASP A 104 -3.73 4.93 -20.66
N GLY A 105 -4.92 5.28 -20.16
CA GLY A 105 -5.87 4.30 -19.67
C GLY A 105 -6.04 3.22 -20.73
N ALA A 106 -5.95 1.95 -20.30
CA ALA A 106 -6.08 0.83 -21.23
C ALA A 106 -7.36 1.05 -22.05
N ALA A 107 -7.23 1.04 -23.38
CA ALA A 107 -8.34 1.29 -24.26
C ALA A 107 -9.48 0.35 -23.89
N VAL A 108 -10.55 0.93 -23.33
CA VAL A 108 -11.76 0.17 -23.00
C VAL A 108 -12.21 -0.46 -24.31
N PRO A 109 -12.35 -1.79 -24.39
CA PRO A 109 -12.85 -2.43 -25.59
C PRO A 109 -14.13 -1.72 -26.02
N MET A 110 -14.13 -1.16 -27.23
CA MET A 110 -15.34 -0.57 -27.81
C MET A 110 -16.46 -1.62 -27.77
N GLU A 111 -17.73 -1.20 -27.64
CA GLU A 111 -18.96 -2.01 -27.53
C GLU A 111 -19.21 -2.95 -28.74
N ILE A 112 -18.20 -3.69 -29.15
CA ILE A 112 -18.22 -4.66 -30.22
C ILE A 112 -18.22 -6.00 -29.50
N SER A 113 -19.29 -6.76 -29.72
CA SER A 113 -19.40 -8.12 -29.20
C SER A 113 -18.09 -8.87 -29.49
N PRO A 114 -17.46 -9.51 -28.48
CA PRO A 114 -16.23 -10.27 -28.68
C PRO A 114 -16.44 -11.49 -29.59
N PHE A 115 -17.70 -11.81 -29.92
CA PHE A 115 -18.06 -12.90 -30.82
C PHE A 115 -18.16 -12.40 -32.25
N SER A 116 -17.38 -13.01 -33.15
CA SER A 116 -17.40 -12.71 -34.58
C SER A 116 -18.71 -13.12 -35.27
N THR A 117 -19.58 -13.89 -34.61
CA THR A 117 -20.84 -14.42 -35.18
C THR A 117 -21.83 -14.76 -34.07
N SER A 118 -23.13 -14.51 -34.29
CA SER A 118 -24.21 -14.76 -33.31
C SER A 118 -24.26 -16.23 -32.81
N ASN A 119 -23.89 -17.19 -33.66
CA ASN A 119 -23.85 -18.61 -33.27
C ASN A 119 -22.82 -18.90 -32.18
N TRP A 120 -21.67 -18.22 -32.19
CA TRP A 120 -20.65 -18.42 -31.17
C TRP A 120 -21.05 -17.84 -29.81
N GLU A 121 -21.80 -16.75 -29.84
CA GLU A 121 -22.38 -16.16 -28.64
C GLU A 121 -23.42 -17.10 -27.99
N GLU A 122 -24.26 -17.74 -28.79
CA GLU A 122 -25.24 -18.73 -28.29
C GLU A 122 -24.56 -19.97 -27.70
N VAL A 123 -23.53 -20.50 -28.35
CA VAL A 123 -22.74 -21.64 -27.84
C VAL A 123 -22.05 -21.26 -26.53
N PHE A 124 -21.47 -20.06 -26.45
CA PHE A 124 -20.84 -19.57 -25.22
C PHE A 124 -21.86 -19.44 -24.09
N LYS A 125 -23.03 -18.85 -24.34
CA LYS A 125 -24.10 -18.71 -23.33
C LYS A 125 -24.60 -20.06 -22.84
N LEU A 126 -24.78 -21.04 -23.74
CA LEU A 126 -25.19 -22.40 -23.38
C LEU A 126 -24.12 -23.11 -22.53
N ALA A 127 -22.85 -23.01 -22.91
CA ALA A 127 -21.75 -23.58 -22.13
C ALA A 127 -21.63 -22.92 -20.74
N LEU A 128 -21.77 -21.59 -20.68
CA LEU A 128 -21.74 -20.84 -19.42
C LEU A 128 -22.89 -21.24 -18.50
N GLN A 129 -24.10 -21.41 -19.05
CA GLN A 129 -25.26 -21.87 -18.29
C GLN A 129 -25.02 -23.28 -17.72
N GLN A 130 -24.45 -24.20 -18.50
CA GLN A 130 -24.10 -25.54 -18.02
C GLN A 130 -23.07 -25.49 -16.88
N VAL A 131 -22.04 -24.65 -17.00
CA VAL A 131 -21.03 -24.48 -15.94
C VAL A 131 -21.64 -23.91 -14.66
N GLN A 132 -22.58 -22.96 -14.78
CA GLN A 132 -23.33 -22.41 -13.64
C GLN A 132 -24.22 -23.47 -12.98
N GLU A 133 -24.91 -24.31 -13.75
CA GLU A 133 -25.73 -25.41 -13.24
C GLU A 133 -24.90 -26.46 -12.50
N ILE A 134 -23.66 -26.69 -12.94
CA ILE A 134 -22.69 -27.58 -12.28
C ILE A 134 -22.10 -26.94 -11.02
N GLY A 135 -22.27 -25.62 -10.83
CA GLY A 135 -21.70 -24.87 -9.71
C GLY A 135 -20.17 -24.78 -9.76
N HIS A 136 -19.57 -24.98 -10.94
CA HIS A 136 -18.12 -25.03 -11.08
C HIS A 136 -17.55 -23.62 -11.19
N VAL A 137 -17.18 -23.03 -10.05
CA VAL A 137 -16.47 -21.75 -9.99
C VAL A 137 -14.97 -21.98 -10.25
N PRO A 138 -14.35 -21.32 -11.24
CA PRO A 138 -12.91 -21.44 -11.46
C PRO A 138 -12.11 -20.87 -10.27
N TYR A 139 -11.02 -21.55 -9.91
CA TYR A 139 -10.06 -21.09 -8.90
C TYR A 139 -9.11 -20.05 -9.52
N GLY A 140 -8.65 -19.06 -8.75
CA GLY A 140 -7.70 -18.05 -9.20
C GLY A 140 -8.34 -16.69 -9.54
N PHE A 141 -9.63 -16.51 -9.25
CA PHE A 141 -10.41 -15.31 -9.61
C PHE A 141 -11.02 -14.60 -8.40
N GLY A 142 -10.80 -15.07 -7.17
CA GLY A 142 -11.27 -14.43 -5.93
C GLY A 142 -12.80 -14.47 -5.75
N ILE A 143 -13.48 -15.43 -6.41
CA ILE A 143 -14.93 -15.59 -6.35
C ILE A 143 -15.34 -16.60 -5.26
N GLN A 144 -14.46 -17.53 -4.93
CA GLN A 144 -14.70 -18.52 -3.88
C GLN A 144 -14.31 -17.93 -2.51
N GLU A 145 -15.11 -18.17 -1.48
CA GLU A 145 -14.81 -17.71 -0.10
C GLU A 145 -13.53 -18.32 0.49
N GLU A 146 -13.05 -19.42 -0.12
CA GLU A 146 -11.86 -20.18 0.30
C GLU A 146 -10.56 -19.68 -0.38
N GLU A 147 -10.65 -18.72 -1.31
CA GLU A 147 -9.53 -18.11 -2.04
C GLU A 147 -9.12 -16.77 -1.43
#